data_AF-A0A6I1K6P4-F1
#
_entry.id   AF-A0A6I1K6P4-F1
#
_cell.length_a   1.000
_cell.length_b   1.000
_cell.length_c   1.000
_cell.angle_alpha   90.00
_cell.angle_beta   90.00
_cell.angle_gamma   90.00
#
_symmetry.space_group_name_H-M   'P 1'
#
loop_
_entity.id
_entity.type
_entity.pdbx_description
1 polymer ?
#
loop_
_entity_poly.entity_id
_entity_poly.type
_entity_poly.pdbx_seq_one_letter_code
_entity_poly.pdbx_strand_id
1 'polypeptide(L)'
;MPNVHDDPAALKALQDDLYREKVLRARRMSVEERLAEVFELSNHQFGMMLAGAMHRMGTRDEAVGWQEVRRWMQRLDRVRDHGLYVTEKPAGK
;
A
#
# COMPACT_ATOMS: atom_id res chain seq x y z
N MET A 1 -7.74 -4.81 31.35
CA MET A 1 -6.33 -4.97 30.97
C MET A 1 -5.82 -3.61 30.52
N PRO A 2 -4.62 -3.16 30.94
CA PRO A 2 -4.05 -1.92 30.44
C PRO A 2 -3.89 -2.02 28.92
N ASN A 3 -4.23 -0.94 28.21
CA ASN A 3 -4.16 -0.89 26.75
C ASN A 3 -2.67 -0.86 26.34
N VAL A 4 -2.27 -1.75 25.42
CA VAL A 4 -0.88 -1.85 24.93
C VAL A 4 -0.38 -0.56 24.27
N HIS A 5 -1.31 0.31 23.85
CA HIS A 5 -1.00 1.63 23.28
C HIS A 5 -0.59 2.68 24.33
N ASP A 6 -0.88 2.43 25.62
CA ASP A 6 -0.59 3.38 26.70
C ASP A 6 0.83 3.18 27.31
N ASP A 7 1.50 2.07 26.94
CA ASP A 7 2.89 1.78 27.32
C ASP A 7 3.78 1.73 26.06
N PRO A 8 4.65 2.74 25.85
CA PRO A 8 5.56 2.78 24.71
C PRO A 8 6.47 1.55 24.58
N ALA A 9 6.89 0.94 25.70
CA ALA A 9 7.75 -0.24 25.68
C ALA A 9 6.97 -1.49 25.23
N ALA A 10 5.75 -1.66 25.73
CA ALA A 10 4.87 -2.75 25.32
C ALA A 10 4.46 -2.63 23.84
N LEU A 11 4.17 -1.41 23.37
CA LEU A 11 3.88 -1.15 21.96
C LEU A 11 5.07 -1.50 21.06
N LYS A 12 6.29 -1.12 21.46
CA LYS A 12 7.50 -1.44 20.69
C LYS A 12 7.76 -2.94 20.64
N ALA A 13 7.59 -3.65 21.75
CA ALA A 13 7.75 -5.11 21.79
C ALA A 13 6.76 -5.80 20.84
N LEU A 14 5.49 -5.36 20.84
CA LEU A 14 4.47 -5.87 19.91
C LEU A 14 4.85 -5.62 18.43
N GLN A 15 5.35 -4.42 18.11
CA GLN A 15 5.81 -4.10 16.76
C GLN A 15 6.98 -5.01 16.31
N ASP A 16 7.93 -5.27 17.20
CA ASP A 16 9.08 -6.12 16.92
C ASP A 16 8.68 -7.58 16.71
N ASP A 17 7.72 -8.06 17.49
CA ASP A 17 7.18 -9.42 17.34
C ASP A 17 6.44 -9.57 16.01
N LEU A 18 5.58 -8.61 15.66
CA LEU A 18 4.91 -8.58 14.36
C LEU A 18 5.90 -8.52 13.19
N TYR A 19 6.96 -7.72 13.33
CA TYR A 19 8.01 -7.66 12.31
C TYR A 19 8.75 -8.98 12.17
N ARG A 20 9.16 -9.59 13.29
CA ARG A 20 9.85 -10.89 13.31
C ARG A 20 9.00 -11.96 12.65
N GLU A 21 7.73 -12.03 13.01
CA GLU A 21 6.79 -13.00 12.44
C GLU A 21 6.66 -12.84 10.92
N LYS A 22 6.47 -11.60 10.43
CA LYS A 22 6.41 -11.30 9.00
C LYS A 22 7.65 -11.76 8.26
N VAL A 23 8.84 -11.51 8.81
CA VAL A 23 10.11 -11.94 8.21
C VAL A 23 10.24 -13.45 8.18
N LEU A 24 9.92 -14.13 9.28
CA LEU A 24 10.00 -15.59 9.35
C LEU A 24 9.01 -16.26 8.39
N ARG A 25 7.79 -15.73 8.29
CA ARG A 25 6.79 -16.18 7.32
C ARG A 25 7.28 -16.02 5.89
N ALA A 26 7.76 -14.83 5.53
CA ALA A 26 8.25 -14.55 4.18
C ALA A 26 9.44 -15.43 3.76
N ARG A 27 10.29 -15.82 4.71
CA ARG A 27 11.42 -16.74 4.49
C ARG A 27 10.99 -18.19 4.25
N ARG A 28 9.83 -18.60 4.76
CA ARG A 28 9.30 -19.97 4.62
C ARG A 28 8.41 -20.15 3.40
N MET A 29 7.94 -19.06 2.80
CA MET A 29 7.08 -19.11 1.62
C MET A 29 7.81 -19.64 0.39
N SER A 30 7.13 -20.49 -0.38
CA SER A 30 7.51 -20.84 -1.74
C SER A 30 7.38 -19.63 -2.67
N VAL A 31 7.89 -19.76 -3.90
CA VAL A 31 7.77 -18.71 -4.93
C VAL A 31 6.31 -18.52 -5.32
N GLU A 32 5.56 -19.60 -5.43
CA GLU A 32 4.13 -19.63 -5.78
C GLU A 32 3.29 -18.95 -4.70
N GLU A 33 3.56 -19.26 -3.42
CA GLU A 33 2.88 -18.63 -2.28
C GLU A 33 3.17 -17.14 -2.22
N ARG A 34 4.43 -16.74 -2.46
CA ARG A 34 4.80 -15.33 -2.53
C ARG A 34 4.11 -14.61 -3.68
N LEU A 35 4.01 -15.25 -4.85
CA LEU A 35 3.33 -14.67 -6.01
C LEU A 35 1.83 -14.49 -5.72
N ALA A 36 1.19 -15.49 -5.12
CA ALA A 36 -0.22 -15.42 -4.72
C ALA A 36 -0.46 -14.27 -3.73
N GLU A 37 0.39 -14.11 -2.71
CA GLU A 37 0.28 -13.00 -1.77
C GLU A 37 0.44 -11.64 -2.44
N VAL A 38 1.37 -11.50 -3.39
CA VAL A 38 1.54 -10.27 -4.16
C VAL A 38 0.30 -9.96 -4.99
N PHE A 39 -0.32 -10.96 -5.62
CA PHE A 39 -1.57 -10.76 -6.36
C PHE A 39 -2.72 -10.33 -5.45
N GLU A 40 -2.90 -10.98 -4.29
CA GLU A 40 -3.90 -10.60 -3.29
C GLU A 40 -3.73 -9.15 -2.84
N LEU A 41 -2.50 -8.76 -2.47
CA LEU A 41 -2.18 -7.39 -2.06
C LEU A 41 -2.45 -6.38 -3.18
N SER A 42 -2.05 -6.71 -4.40
CA SER A 42 -2.24 -5.83 -5.57
C SER A 42 -3.72 -5.67 -5.90
N ASN A 43 -4.49 -6.76 -5.89
CA ASN A 43 -5.93 -6.73 -6.13
C ASN A 43 -6.67 -5.88 -5.09
N HIS A 44 -6.30 -6.02 -3.81
CA HIS A 44 -6.86 -5.20 -2.75
C HIS A 44 -6.57 -3.70 -2.96
N GLN A 45 -5.32 -3.37 -3.31
CA GLN A 45 -4.93 -1.99 -3.60
C GLN A 45 -5.70 -1.41 -4.79
N PHE A 46 -5.80 -2.15 -5.89
CA PHE A 46 -6.58 -1.72 -7.05
C PHE A 46 -8.07 -1.56 -6.71
N GLY A 47 -8.64 -2.43 -5.86
CA GLY A 47 -9.99 -2.30 -5.36
C GLY A 47 -10.22 -1.00 -4.55
N MET A 48 -9.27 -0.65 -3.67
CA MET A 48 -9.33 0.64 -2.94
C MET A 48 -9.22 1.84 -3.89
N MET A 49 -8.34 1.77 -4.89
CA MET A 49 -8.22 2.84 -5.90
C MET A 49 -9.51 3.02 -6.69
N LEU A 50 -10.14 1.92 -7.12
CA LEU A 50 -11.43 1.94 -7.81
C LEU A 50 -12.51 2.58 -6.93
N ALA A 51 -12.63 2.13 -5.68
CA ALA A 51 -13.60 2.68 -4.74
C ALA A 51 -13.39 4.18 -4.52
N GLY A 52 -12.14 4.62 -4.37
CA GLY A 52 -11.80 6.05 -4.26
C GLY A 52 -12.13 6.85 -5.53
N ALA A 53 -11.88 6.29 -6.71
CA ALA A 53 -12.23 6.92 -7.99
C ALA A 53 -13.74 7.06 -8.16
N MET A 54 -14.49 5.98 -7.92
CA MET A 54 -15.95 5.97 -8.01
C MET A 54 -16.59 6.94 -7.01
N HIS A 55 -16.10 6.94 -5.76
CA HIS A 55 -16.54 7.87 -4.73
C HIS A 55 -16.31 9.33 -5.13
N ARG A 56 -15.11 9.67 -5.61
CA ARG A 56 -14.77 11.03 -6.04
C ARG A 56 -15.62 11.52 -7.21
N MET A 57 -15.97 10.63 -8.14
CA MET A 57 -16.80 10.95 -9.30
C MET A 57 -18.31 10.90 -9.02
N GLY A 58 -18.73 10.38 -7.85
CA GLY A 58 -20.13 10.17 -7.52
C GLY A 58 -20.82 9.14 -8.43
N THR A 59 -20.06 8.18 -8.99
CA THR A 59 -20.59 7.17 -9.92
C THR A 59 -20.63 5.79 -9.28
N ARG A 60 -21.50 4.94 -9.83
CA ARG A 60 -21.55 3.49 -9.54
C ARG A 60 -21.11 2.65 -10.75
N ASP A 61 -20.76 3.29 -11.86
CA ASP A 61 -20.24 2.62 -13.04
C ASP A 61 -18.76 2.27 -12.83
N GLU A 62 -18.48 0.98 -12.66
CA GLU A 62 -17.12 0.47 -12.49
C GLU A 62 -16.24 0.69 -13.72
N ALA A 63 -16.80 0.64 -14.94
CA ALA A 63 -16.01 0.86 -16.16
C ALA A 63 -15.48 2.30 -16.19
N VAL A 64 -16.31 3.27 -15.81
CA VAL A 64 -15.88 4.67 -15.63
C VAL A 64 -14.86 4.80 -14.49
N GLY A 65 -15.08 4.09 -13.38
CA GLY A 65 -14.13 4.00 -12.27
C GLY A 65 -12.72 3.56 -12.72
N TRP A 66 -12.64 2.45 -13.47
CA TRP A 66 -11.37 1.93 -13.98
C TRP A 66 -10.70 2.84 -15.00
N GLN A 67 -11.46 3.57 -15.82
CA GLN A 67 -10.90 4.57 -16.72
C GLN A 67 -10.17 5.68 -15.93
N GLU A 68 -10.76 6.12 -14.82
CA GLU A 68 -10.16 7.14 -13.96
C GLU A 68 -8.92 6.62 -13.22
N VAL A 69 -8.96 5.39 -12.70
CA VAL A 69 -7.78 4.72 -12.11
C VAL A 69 -6.63 4.65 -13.13
N ARG A 70 -6.93 4.26 -14.37
CA ARG A 70 -5.93 4.22 -15.46
C ARG A 70 -5.33 5.60 -15.73
N ARG A 71 -6.16 6.66 -15.72
CA ARG A 71 -5.70 8.05 -15.87
C ARG A 71 -4.76 8.47 -14.75
N TRP A 72 -5.01 8.03 -13.50
CA TRP A 72 -4.11 8.31 -12.38
C TRP A 72 -2.77 7.58 -12.53
N MET A 73 -2.79 6.31 -12.92
CA MET A 73 -1.57 5.53 -13.16
C MET A 73 -0.70 6.16 -14.26
N GLN A 74 -1.30 6.58 -15.37
CA GLN A 74 -0.58 7.29 -16.44
C GLN A 74 0.06 8.60 -15.95
N ARG A 75 -0.58 9.28 -15.00
CA ARG A 75 -0.01 10.50 -14.40
C ARG A 75 1.21 10.18 -13.54
N LEU A 76 1.16 9.09 -12.78
CA LEU A 76 2.29 8.60 -11.98
C LEU A 76 3.46 8.18 -12.88
N ASP A 77 3.17 7.47 -13.98
CA ASP A 77 4.20 7.09 -14.96
C ASP A 77 4.89 8.33 -15.54
N ARG A 78 4.15 9.38 -15.92
CA ARG A 78 4.75 10.63 -16.39
C ARG A 78 5.66 11.29 -15.34
N VAL A 79 5.24 11.31 -14.08
CA VAL A 79 6.06 11.85 -12.98
C VAL A 79 7.35 11.05 -12.82
N ARG A 80 7.28 9.71 -12.96
CA ARG A 80 8.46 8.83 -12.98
C ARG A 80 9.38 9.16 -14.14
N ASP A 81 8.84 9.21 -15.34
CA ASP A 81 9.60 9.35 -16.59
C ASP A 81 10.26 10.74 -16.68
N HIS A 82 9.68 11.76 -16.04
CA HIS A 82 10.27 13.09 -15.91
C HIS A 82 11.22 13.25 -14.72
N GLY A 83 11.49 12.19 -13.96
CA GLY A 83 12.39 12.25 -12.80
C GLY A 83 11.92 13.18 -11.69
N LEU A 84 10.61 13.45 -11.61
CA LEU A 84 10.02 14.41 -10.67
C LEU A 84 9.74 13.80 -9.29
N TYR A 85 10.10 12.53 -9.07
CA TYR A 85 10.14 12.01 -7.72
C TYR A 85 11.28 12.70 -6.97
N VAL A 86 10.90 13.42 -5.91
CA VAL A 86 11.85 13.94 -4.94
C VAL A 86 12.55 12.75 -4.28
N THR A 87 13.74 12.40 -4.76
CA THR A 87 14.58 11.33 -4.21
C THR A 87 15.24 11.74 -2.90
N GLU A 88 15.31 13.05 -2.61
CA GLU A 88 15.92 13.60 -1.41
C GLU A 88 14.97 14.59 -0.75
N LYS A 89 14.61 14.33 0.51
CA LYS A 89 13.89 15.30 1.34
C LYS A 89 14.80 16.53 1.48
N PRO A 90 14.40 17.74 1.06
CA PRO A 90 15.23 18.92 1.21
C PRO A 90 15.57 19.07 2.70
N ALA A 91 16.85 19.21 3.02
CA ALA A 91 17.28 19.54 4.37
C ALA A 91 16.58 20.86 4.73
N GLY A 92 15.66 20.78 5.71
CA GLY A 92 14.90 21.95 6.14
C GLY A 92 15.85 23.07 6.52
N LYS A 93 15.54 24.27 6.02
CA LYS A 93 16.05 25.52 6.60
C LYS A 93 15.24 25.84 7.84
#